data_AF-A0A1H6J1F4-F1
#
_entry.id   AF-A0A1H6J1F4-F1
#
_cell.length_a   1.000
_cell.length_b   1.000
_cell.length_c   1.000
_cell.angle_alpha   90.00
_cell.angle_beta   90.00
_cell.angle_gamma   90.00
#
_symmetry.space_group_name_H-M   'P 1'
#
loop_
_entity.id
_entity.type
_entity.pdbx_description
1 polymer ?
#
loop_
_entity_poly.entity_id
_entity_poly.type
_entity_poly.pdbx_seq_one_letter_code
_entity_poly.pdbx_strand_id
1 'polypeptide(L)'
;MTDHPPDENGNDTSGPPHNDTYVYEIRADESHSQAVIRAVASVMNTSGTNLELLYEAIDPEHLDGLFDENILPESTVVFHYNGCQVSVTPDTVRVSERN
;
A
#
# COMPACT_ATOMS: atom_id res chain seq x y z
N MET A 1 34.03 -17.95 39.26
CA MET A 1 34.32 -18.78 38.06
C MET A 1 33.14 -19.75 37.98
N THR A 2 32.13 -19.60 37.15
CA THR A 2 32.02 -19.13 35.76
C THR A 2 30.57 -18.65 35.58
N ASP A 3 30.34 -17.37 35.28
CA ASP A 3 29.98 -16.86 33.94
C ASP A 3 28.90 -17.69 33.22
N HIS A 4 27.65 -17.25 33.34
CA HIS A 4 26.61 -17.57 32.37
C HIS A 4 25.79 -16.30 32.14
N PRO A 5 25.61 -15.85 30.88
CA PRO A 5 24.96 -14.58 30.59
C PRO A 5 23.44 -14.70 30.79
N PRO A 6 22.73 -13.57 30.97
CA PRO A 6 21.31 -13.53 30.63
C PRO A 6 21.22 -13.59 29.11
N ASP A 7 20.98 -14.78 28.59
CA ASP A 7 20.64 -14.95 27.19
C ASP A 7 19.18 -14.50 26.96
N GLU A 8 19.00 -13.84 25.83
CA GLU A 8 17.73 -13.60 25.17
C GLU A 8 16.93 -12.41 25.72
N ASN A 9 17.51 -11.23 25.49
CA ASN A 9 16.77 -10.10 24.94
C ASN A 9 16.01 -10.55 23.67
N GLY A 10 14.90 -11.25 23.88
CA GLY A 10 13.85 -11.47 22.89
C GLY A 10 13.21 -10.13 22.60
N ASN A 11 13.93 -9.35 21.81
CA ASN A 11 13.38 -8.33 20.94
C ASN A 11 12.26 -9.04 20.14
N ASP A 12 11.04 -9.00 20.69
CA ASP A 12 9.81 -9.20 19.96
C ASP A 12 9.57 -7.92 19.14
N THR A 13 10.48 -7.62 18.23
CA THR A 13 10.20 -6.74 17.09
C THR A 13 9.97 -7.65 15.90
N SER A 14 9.01 -8.57 16.06
CA SER A 14 8.27 -9.15 14.94
C SER A 14 7.03 -8.32 14.65
N GLY A 15 7.05 -7.02 14.95
CA GLY A 15 6.21 -6.08 14.23
C GLY A 15 6.84 -5.86 12.86
N PRO A 16 6.05 -5.84 11.75
CA PRO A 16 6.58 -5.40 10.48
C PRO A 16 7.30 -4.07 10.69
N PRO A 17 8.40 -3.80 9.96
CA PRO A 17 9.14 -2.57 10.14
C PRO A 17 8.14 -1.39 10.08
N HIS A 18 8.18 -0.51 11.09
CA HIS A 18 7.36 0.70 11.17
C HIS A 18 7.82 1.70 10.10
N ASN A 19 7.91 1.27 8.85
CA ASN A 19 7.84 2.15 7.72
C ASN A 19 6.37 2.54 7.65
N ASP A 20 6.13 3.83 7.83
CA ASP A 20 4.90 4.61 7.58
C ASP A 20 4.29 4.41 6.16
N THR A 21 4.79 3.41 5.43
CA THR A 21 4.29 2.95 4.14
C THR A 21 3.53 1.65 4.34
N TYR A 22 2.21 1.72 4.18
CA TYR A 22 1.33 0.57 4.07
C TYR A 22 1.48 -0.06 2.68
N VAL A 23 1.60 -1.38 2.63
CA VAL A 23 1.69 -2.15 1.38
C VAL A 23 0.51 -3.10 1.30
N TYR A 24 -0.17 -3.06 0.17
CA TYR A 24 -1.32 -3.89 -0.15
C TYR A 24 -1.03 -4.73 -1.39
N GLU A 25 -1.17 -6.03 -1.30
CA GLU A 25 -0.99 -6.95 -2.43
C GLU A 25 -2.27 -7.01 -3.26
N ILE A 26 -2.17 -6.69 -4.55
CA ILE A 26 -3.29 -6.72 -5.48
C ILE A 26 -3.66 -8.18 -5.72
N ARG A 27 -4.94 -8.50 -5.59
CA ARG A 27 -5.42 -9.86 -5.84
C ARG A 27 -5.64 -10.05 -7.33
N ALA A 28 -5.40 -11.26 -7.82
CA ALA A 28 -5.60 -11.60 -9.24
C ALA A 28 -7.04 -11.41 -9.75
N ASP A 29 -8.02 -11.38 -8.84
CA ASP A 29 -9.46 -11.18 -9.13
C ASP A 29 -9.92 -9.73 -8.84
N GLU A 30 -8.97 -8.84 -8.54
CA GLU A 30 -9.22 -7.45 -8.13
C GLU A 30 -8.58 -6.46 -9.10
N SER A 31 -9.31 -5.40 -9.43
CA SER A 31 -8.81 -4.26 -10.21
C SER A 31 -7.84 -3.40 -9.41
N HIS A 32 -6.83 -2.81 -10.07
CA HIS A 32 -5.88 -1.90 -9.44
C HIS A 32 -6.56 -0.72 -8.75
N SER A 33 -7.66 -0.23 -9.33
CA SER A 33 -8.50 0.82 -8.74
C SER A 33 -9.15 0.39 -7.43
N GLN A 34 -9.64 -0.85 -7.32
CA GLN A 34 -10.19 -1.40 -6.07
C GLN A 34 -9.09 -1.59 -5.02
N ALA A 35 -7.93 -2.10 -5.42
CA ALA A 35 -6.79 -2.28 -4.54
C ALA A 35 -6.36 -0.95 -3.90
N VAL A 36 -6.31 0.14 -4.68
CA VAL A 36 -6.01 1.49 -4.19
C VAL A 36 -7.00 1.92 -3.11
N ILE A 37 -8.30 1.80 -3.38
CA ILE A 37 -9.33 2.23 -2.44
C ILE A 37 -9.20 1.44 -1.14
N ARG A 38 -8.98 0.13 -1.21
CA ARG A 38 -8.79 -0.73 -0.02
C ARG A 38 -7.52 -0.36 0.75
N ALA A 39 -6.43 -0.09 0.05
CA ALA A 39 -5.16 0.26 0.68
C ALA A 39 -5.29 1.58 1.44
N VAL A 40 -5.84 2.60 0.81
CA VAL A 40 -6.02 3.94 1.41
C VAL A 40 -7.04 3.89 2.54
N ALA A 41 -8.16 3.17 2.37
CA ALA A 41 -9.16 2.96 3.42
C ALA A 41 -8.54 2.32 4.67
N SER A 42 -7.62 1.36 4.48
CA SER A 42 -6.92 0.69 5.58
C SER A 42 -5.98 1.66 6.32
N VAL A 43 -5.22 2.48 5.59
CA VAL A 43 -4.33 3.51 6.19
C VAL A 43 -5.14 4.53 6.96
N MET A 44 -6.21 5.06 6.37
CA MET A 44 -7.02 6.11 6.98
C MET A 44 -8.00 5.59 8.04
N ASN A 45 -7.98 4.28 8.30
CA ASN A 45 -8.90 3.60 9.21
C ASN A 45 -10.37 3.99 8.96
N THR A 46 -10.73 4.15 7.69
CA THR A 46 -12.04 4.66 7.28
C THR A 46 -12.67 3.75 6.23
N SER A 47 -13.99 3.85 6.08
CA SER A 47 -14.69 3.11 5.02
C SER A 47 -14.32 3.72 3.66
N GLY A 48 -14.10 2.89 2.64
CA GLY A 48 -13.78 3.37 1.29
C GLY A 48 -14.82 4.33 0.68
N THR A 49 -16.03 4.37 1.23
CA THR A 49 -17.09 5.32 0.88
C THR A 49 -16.93 6.72 1.48
N ASN A 50 -16.03 6.88 2.45
CA ASN A 50 -15.75 8.13 3.15
C ASN A 50 -14.46 8.80 2.66
N LEU A 51 -13.73 8.14 1.75
CA LEU A 51 -12.60 8.71 1.03
C LEU A 51 -13.11 9.66 -0.08
N GLU A 52 -12.26 10.59 -0.51
CA GLU A 52 -12.50 11.35 -1.75
C GLU A 52 -12.72 10.42 -2.94
N LEU A 53 -13.39 10.87 -3.99
CA LEU A 53 -13.61 10.00 -5.14
C LEU A 53 -12.25 9.73 -5.80
N LEU A 54 -11.93 8.46 -6.07
CA LEU A 54 -10.65 8.13 -6.73
C LEU A 54 -10.48 8.90 -8.06
N TYR A 55 -11.58 9.11 -8.78
CA TYR A 55 -11.69 9.95 -9.97
C TYR A 55 -11.17 11.39 -9.80
N GLU A 56 -11.11 11.95 -8.59
CA GLU A 56 -10.54 13.28 -8.33
C GLU A 56 -9.01 13.28 -8.41
N ALA A 57 -8.37 12.13 -8.18
CA ALA A 57 -6.93 11.97 -8.25
C ALA A 57 -6.47 11.29 -9.54
N ILE A 58 -7.16 10.22 -9.95
CA ILE A 58 -6.83 9.43 -11.13
C ILE A 58 -8.08 8.74 -11.68
N ASP A 59 -8.12 8.59 -13.00
CA ASP A 59 -9.20 7.84 -13.63
C ASP A 59 -9.00 6.33 -13.38
N PRO A 60 -9.92 5.65 -12.66
CA PRO A 60 -9.77 4.26 -12.26
C PRO A 60 -9.84 3.29 -13.44
N GLU A 61 -10.56 3.64 -14.51
CA GLU A 61 -10.65 2.81 -15.71
C GLU A 61 -9.36 2.89 -16.52
N HIS A 62 -8.77 4.08 -16.64
CA HIS A 62 -7.42 4.21 -17.20
C HIS A 62 -6.35 3.55 -16.34
N LEU A 63 -6.45 3.63 -15.01
CA LEU A 63 -5.49 2.97 -14.12
C LEU A 63 -5.53 1.45 -14.32
N ASP A 64 -6.73 0.87 -14.35
CA ASP A 64 -6.92 -0.56 -14.58
C ASP A 64 -6.43 -0.96 -15.98
N GLY A 65 -6.83 -0.23 -17.03
CA GLY A 65 -6.36 -0.46 -18.39
C GLY A 65 -4.83 -0.34 -18.55
N LEU A 66 -4.18 0.53 -17.77
CA LEU A 66 -2.72 0.66 -17.77
C LEU A 66 -2.03 -0.61 -17.28
N PHE A 67 -2.66 -1.44 -16.45
CA PHE A 67 -2.05 -2.69 -16.00
C PHE A 67 -2.62 -3.93 -16.71
N ASP A 68 -3.80 -3.82 -17.33
CA ASP A 68 -4.41 -4.88 -18.14
C ASP A 68 -3.63 -5.13 -19.45
N GLU A 69 -3.03 -4.10 -20.06
CA GLU A 69 -2.30 -4.19 -21.33
C GLU A 69 -0.89 -4.86 -21.24
N ASN A 70 -0.67 -5.77 -20.28
CA ASN A 70 0.59 -6.51 -20.10
C ASN A 70 1.81 -5.58 -20.08
N ILE A 71 1.68 -4.52 -19.27
CA ILE A 71 2.72 -3.52 -19.15
C ILE A 71 3.85 -4.10 -18.30
N LEU A 72 5.08 -3.71 -18.62
CA LEU A 72 6.30 -4.17 -17.96
C LEU A 72 6.15 -4.15 -16.43
N PRO A 73 6.75 -5.14 -15.73
CA PRO A 73 6.69 -5.24 -14.26
C PRO A 73 7.27 -4.01 -13.53
N GLU A 74 7.92 -3.13 -14.27
CA GLU A 74 8.59 -1.92 -13.80
C GLU A 74 7.67 -0.68 -13.79
N SER A 75 6.45 -0.79 -14.34
CA SER A 75 5.49 0.31 -14.37
C SER A 75 4.97 0.66 -12.99
N THR A 76 5.26 1.88 -12.57
CA THR A 76 4.81 2.43 -11.29
C THR A 76 4.06 3.73 -11.53
N VAL A 77 2.82 3.78 -11.05
CA VAL A 77 1.96 4.98 -11.10
C VAL A 77 1.92 5.59 -9.70
N VAL A 78 2.37 6.84 -9.58
CA VAL A 78 2.38 7.56 -8.29
C VAL A 78 1.49 8.79 -8.37
N PHE A 79 0.56 8.91 -7.44
CA PHE A 79 -0.35 10.05 -7.34
C PHE A 79 -0.69 10.35 -5.88
N HIS A 80 -1.26 11.52 -5.64
CA HIS A 80 -1.75 11.92 -4.32
C HIS A 80 -3.25 11.71 -4.23
N TYR A 81 -3.70 11.09 -3.15
CA TYR A 81 -5.10 10.81 -2.92
C TYR A 81 -5.39 10.86 -1.42
N ASN A 82 -6.39 11.66 -1.04
CA ASN A 82 -6.83 11.86 0.34
C ASN A 82 -5.70 12.27 1.32
N GLY A 83 -4.73 13.04 0.84
CA GLY A 83 -3.56 13.48 1.62
C GLY A 83 -2.43 12.44 1.74
N CYS A 84 -2.65 11.22 1.24
CA CYS A 84 -1.64 10.17 1.17
C CYS A 84 -0.97 10.14 -0.21
N GLN A 85 0.27 9.65 -0.26
CA GLN A 85 0.96 9.32 -1.50
C GLN A 85 0.72 7.86 -1.84
N VAL A 86 0.02 7.60 -2.94
CA VAL A 86 -0.30 6.26 -3.43
C VAL A 86 0.65 5.93 -4.58
N SER A 87 1.30 4.78 -4.50
CA SER A 87 2.16 4.22 -5.54
C SER A 87 1.63 2.85 -5.93
N VAL A 88 1.17 2.71 -7.16
CA VAL A 88 0.58 1.49 -7.72
C VAL A 88 1.59 0.85 -8.64
N THR A 89 1.85 -0.43 -8.40
CA THR A 89 2.63 -1.33 -9.24
C THR A 89 1.70 -2.43 -9.74
N PRO A 90 2.09 -3.24 -10.74
CA PRO A 90 1.23 -4.32 -11.24
C PRO A 90 0.81 -5.31 -10.15
N ASP A 91 1.67 -5.59 -9.16
CA ASP A 91 1.41 -6.57 -8.11
C ASP A 91 0.98 -5.95 -6.77
N THR A 92 1.36 -4.70 -6.49
CA THR A 92 1.17 -4.09 -5.15
C THR A 92 0.78 -2.62 -5.21
N VAL A 93 0.01 -2.17 -4.22
CA VAL A 93 -0.25 -0.76 -3.92
C VAL A 93 0.48 -0.38 -2.65
N ARG A 94 1.24 0.70 -2.69
CA ARG A 94 1.93 1.29 -1.54
C ARG A 94 1.32 2.63 -1.21
N VAL A 95 0.98 2.86 0.04
CA VAL A 95 0.41 4.11 0.53
C VAL A 95 1.32 4.63 1.62
N SER A 96 1.80 5.86 1.50
CA SER A 96 2.61 6.52 2.53
C SER A 96 1.92 7.80 3.00
N GLU A 97 1.95 8.09 4.30
CA GLU A 97 1.47 9.37 4.80
C GLU A 97 2.46 10.46 4.40
N ARG A 98 1.95 11.62 3.98
CA ARG A 98 2.80 12.76 3.65
C ARG A 98 3.12 13.49 4.96
N ASN A 99 4.28 13.22 5.55
CA ASN A 99 4.81 13.96 6.70
C ASN A 99 4.94 15.47 6.41
#